data_AF-A0A7K8NFR5-F1
#
_entry.id   AF-A0A7K8NFR5-F1
#
_cell.length_a   1.000
_cell.length_b   1.000
_cell.length_c   1.000
_cell.angle_alpha   90.00
_cell.angle_beta   90.00
_cell.angle_gamma   90.00
#
_symmetry.space_group_name_H-M   'P 1'
#
loop_
_entity.id
_entity.type
_entity.pdbx_description
1 polymer ?
#
loop_
_entity_poly.entity_id
_entity_poly.type
_entity_poly.pdbx_seq_one_letter_code
_entity_poly.pdbx_strand_id
1 'polypeptide(L)' 'RVSPPLQKPALETVRSSLRLLNASAYRLQSECRKTVPPEPGAAVDYQLLTQQVIQCAYDIAKAAKQLVTITTREKKQ' A
#
# COMPACT_ATOMS: atom_id res chain seq x y z
N ARG A 1 -12.37 -33.99 17.34
CA ARG A 1 -12.53 -32.57 17.76
C ARG A 1 -11.57 -31.75 16.91
N VAL A 2 -12.02 -31.27 15.74
CA VAL A 2 -11.19 -30.45 14.85
C VAL A 2 -11.15 -29.06 15.49
N SER A 3 -9.99 -28.66 15.99
CA SER A 3 -9.77 -27.30 16.49
C SER A 3 -10.06 -26.32 15.35
N PRO A 4 -10.91 -25.29 15.53
CA PRO A 4 -11.08 -24.28 14.50
C PRO A 4 -9.71 -23.61 14.26
N PRO A 5 -9.34 -23.30 13.00
CA PRO A 5 -8.14 -22.52 12.77
C PRO A 5 -8.31 -21.21 13.52
N LEU A 6 -7.40 -20.93 14.45
CA LEU A 6 -7.29 -19.65 15.13
C LEU A 6 -7.01 -18.59 14.05
N GLN A 7 -8.08 -18.11 13.38
CA GLN A 7 -8.07 -16.89 12.62
C GLN A 7 -7.83 -15.79 13.66
N LYS A 8 -6.56 -15.46 13.87
CA LYS A 8 -6.19 -14.30 14.66
C LYS A 8 -6.68 -13.09 13.85
N PRO A 9 -7.72 -12.35 14.26
CA PRO A 9 -8.24 -11.22 13.49
C PRO A 9 -7.17 -10.13 13.26
N ALA A 10 -6.20 -10.04 14.16
CA ALA A 10 -4.98 -9.25 13.99
C ALA A 10 -4.16 -9.70 12.76
N LEU A 11 -4.02 -11.00 12.51
CA LEU A 11 -3.29 -11.56 11.37
C LEU A 11 -3.99 -11.27 10.04
N GLU A 12 -5.32 -11.31 9.99
CA GLU A 12 -6.08 -10.95 8.79
C GLU A 12 -5.93 -9.46 8.45
N THR A 13 -5.95 -8.62 9.49
CA THR A 13 -5.71 -7.18 9.34
C THR A 13 -4.28 -6.92 8.87
N VAL A 14 -3.28 -7.60 9.45
CA VAL A 14 -1.87 -7.53 9.02
C VAL A 14 -1.72 -7.96 7.56
N ARG A 15 -2.32 -9.09 7.15
CA ARG A 15 -2.28 -9.57 5.76
C ARG A 15 -2.91 -8.55 4.81
N SER A 16 -4.03 -7.95 5.19
CA SER A 16 -4.71 -6.93 4.39
C SER A 16 -3.87 -5.68 4.24
N SER A 17 -3.29 -5.16 5.34
CA SER A 17 -2.41 -3.99 5.28
C SER A 17 -1.13 -4.26 4.49
N LEU A 18 -0.52 -5.45 4.61
CA LEU A 18 0.64 -5.84 3.79
C LEU A 18 0.29 -5.91 2.31
N ARG A 19 -0.87 -6.47 1.95
CA ARG A 19 -1.35 -6.49 0.56
C ARG A 19 -1.55 -5.08 0.01
N LEU A 20 -2.18 -4.19 0.80
CA LEU A 20 -2.37 -2.80 0.41
C LEU A 20 -1.02 -2.09 0.21
N LEU A 21 -0.08 -2.29 1.13
CA LEU A 21 1.26 -1.69 1.05
C LEU A 21 2.00 -2.14 -0.21
N ASN A 22 2.00 -3.43 -0.50
CA ASN A 22 2.69 -3.97 -1.68
C ASN A 22 2.02 -3.52 -2.99
N ALA A 23 0.68 -3.54 -3.04
CA ALA A 23 -0.08 -3.08 -4.21
C ALA A 23 0.14 -1.58 -4.46
N SER A 24 0.10 -0.75 -3.41
CA SER A 24 0.33 0.69 -3.55
C SER A 24 1.78 1.03 -3.88
N ALA A 25 2.76 0.27 -3.38
CA ALA A 25 4.17 0.43 -3.79
C ALA A 25 4.38 0.07 -5.27
N TYR A 26 3.77 -1.01 -5.74
CA TYR A 26 3.83 -1.41 -7.15
C TYR A 26 3.17 -0.37 -8.06
N ARG A 27 1.99 0.13 -7.68
CA ARG A 27 1.31 1.23 -8.39
C ARG A 27 2.18 2.48 -8.42
N LEU A 28 2.72 2.91 -7.28
CA LEU A 28 3.60 4.08 -7.20
C LEU A 28 4.79 3.95 -8.15
N GLN A 29 5.46 2.79 -8.18
CA GLN A 29 6.56 2.55 -9.11
C GLN A 29 6.11 2.68 -10.57
N SER A 30 4.96 2.09 -10.92
CA SER A 30 4.40 2.18 -12.27
C SER A 30 4.08 3.63 -12.66
N GLU A 31 3.42 4.38 -11.77
CA GLU A 31 3.12 5.79 -11.98
C GLU A 31 4.40 6.61 -12.16
N CYS A 32 5.38 6.46 -11.25
CA CYS A 32 6.65 7.17 -11.38
C CYS A 32 7.37 6.86 -12.70
N ARG A 33 7.21 5.67 -13.30
CA ARG A 33 7.79 5.37 -14.62
C ARG A 33 7.11 6.13 -15.77
N LYS A 34 5.83 6.50 -15.63
CA LYS A 34 5.11 7.33 -16.62
C LYS A 34 5.60 8.78 -16.66
N THR A 35 6.41 9.21 -15.67
CA THR A 35 7.08 10.52 -15.71
C THR A 35 8.10 10.62 -16.84
N VAL A 36 8.58 9.47 -17.36
CA VAL A 36 9.49 9.40 -18.49
C VAL A 36 8.65 9.17 -19.76
N PRO A 37 8.44 10.20 -20.60
CA PRO A 37 7.71 10.02 -21.84
C PRO A 37 8.48 9.05 -22.76
N PRO A 38 7.80 8.14 -23.47
CA PRO A 38 8.45 7.19 -24.37
C PRO A 38 9.09 7.89 -25.58
N GLU A 39 8.59 9.07 -25.95
CA GLU A 39 9.12 9.88 -27.04
C GLU A 39 9.21 11.36 -26.61
N PRO A 40 10.26 12.10 -27.01
CA PRO A 40 10.36 13.53 -26.76
C PRO A 40 9.22 14.26 -27.50
N GLY A 41 8.18 14.65 -26.76
CA GLY A 41 6.98 15.34 -27.29
C GLY A 41 5.65 14.69 -26.91
N ALA A 42 5.67 13.48 -26.33
CA ALA A 42 4.45 12.86 -25.82
C ALA A 42 3.89 13.65 -24.62
N ALA A 43 2.60 14.00 -24.68
CA ALA A 43 1.91 14.68 -23.59
C ALA A 43 1.71 13.70 -22.42
N VAL A 44 2.46 13.91 -21.34
CA VAL A 44 2.22 13.26 -20.04
C VAL A 44 1.27 14.14 -19.25
N ASP A 45 0.16 13.57 -18.78
CA ASP A 45 -0.76 14.29 -17.88
C ASP A 45 -0.18 14.34 -16.46
N TYR A 46 0.76 15.27 -16.26
CA TYR A 46 1.47 15.42 -14.99
C TYR A 46 0.52 15.76 -13.82
N GLN A 47 -0.62 16.38 -14.08
CA GLN A 47 -1.60 16.72 -13.05
C GLN A 47 -2.27 15.46 -12.50
N LEU A 48 -2.77 14.59 -13.39
CA LEU A 48 -3.32 13.30 -13.00
C LEU A 48 -2.24 12.43 -12.36
N LEU A 49 -1.04 12.41 -12.93
CA LEU A 49 0.07 11.62 -12.42
C LEU A 49 0.46 12.01 -11.00
N THR A 50 0.59 13.31 -10.74
CA THR A 50 0.87 13.85 -9.40
C THR A 50 -0.21 13.41 -8.41
N GLN A 51 -1.48 13.49 -8.83
CA GLN A 51 -2.60 13.06 -7.99
C GLN A 51 -2.54 11.55 -7.68
N GLN A 52 -2.20 10.71 -8.66
CA GLN A 52 -2.05 9.26 -8.46
C GLN A 52 -0.86 8.90 -7.57
N VAL A 53 0.27 9.61 -7.70
CA VAL A 53 1.44 9.46 -6.82
C VAL A 53 1.09 9.84 -5.38
N ILE A 54 0.40 10.97 -5.19
CA ILE A 54 -0.07 11.41 -3.86
C ILE A 54 -0.99 10.35 -3.23
N GLN A 55 -1.94 9.81 -4.00
CA GLN A 55 -2.84 8.76 -3.52
C GLN A 55 -2.07 7.49 -3.11
N CYS A 56 -1.13 7.03 -3.93
CA CYS A 56 -0.31 5.86 -3.59
C CYS A 56 0.51 6.09 -2.31
N ALA A 57 1.11 7.27 -2.16
CA ALA A 57 1.84 7.63 -0.95
C ALA A 57 0.94 7.63 0.30
N TYR A 58 -0.28 8.14 0.18
CA TYR A 58 -1.26 8.15 1.27
C TYR A 58 -1.67 6.74 1.69
N ASP A 59 -1.94 5.85 0.72
CA ASP A 59 -2.28 4.45 1.00
C ASP A 59 -1.12 3.69 1.66
N ILE A 60 0.13 3.92 1.22
CA ILE A 60 1.31 3.32 1.84
C ILE A 60 1.44 3.79 3.29
N ALA A 61 1.30 5.09 3.55
CA ALA A 61 1.36 5.64 4.90
C ALA A 61 0.25 5.09 5.80
N LYS A 62 -0.97 4.96 5.27
CA LYS A 62 -2.11 4.37 5.97
C LYS A 62 -1.88 2.90 6.30
N ALA A 63 -1.41 2.10 5.34
CA ALA A 63 -1.09 0.69 5.54
C ALA A 63 0.03 0.51 6.58
N ALA A 64 1.09 1.30 6.49
CA ALA A 64 2.20 1.28 7.44
C ALA A 64 1.73 1.65 8.86
N LYS A 65 0.93 2.72 9.00
CA LYS A 65 0.34 3.12 10.29
C LYS A 65 -0.51 2.02 10.90
N GLN A 66 -1.33 1.32 10.10
CA GLN A 66 -2.11 0.18 10.58
C GLN A 66 -1.20 -0.95 11.07
N LEU A 67 -0.17 -1.33 10.31
CA LEU A 67 0.78 -2.38 10.70
C LEU A 67 1.51 -2.04 12.01
N VAL A 68 1.97 -0.79 12.17
CA VAL A 68 2.61 -0.32 13.40
C VAL A 68 1.62 -0.39 14.57
N THR A 69 0.37 0.04 14.38
CA THR A 69 -0.65 0.01 15.44
C THR A 69 -0.97 -1.42 15.89
N ILE A 70 -1.08 -2.36 14.95
CA ILE A 70 -1.37 -3.76 15.27
C ILE A 70 -0.18 -4.39 16.01
N THR A 71 1.03 -4.22 15.49
CA THR A 71 2.25 -4.80 16.09
C THR A 71 2.60 -4.19 17.45
N THR A 72 2.27 -2.92 17.71
CA THR A 72 2.42 -2.32 19.05
C THR A 72 1.36 -2.77 20.04
N ARG A 73 0.12 -3.03 19.60
CA ARG A 73 -0.93 -3.60 20.47
C ARG A 73 -0.64 -5.06 20.84
N GLU A 74 -0.11 -5.86 19.92
CA GLU A 74 0.28 -7.25 20.16
C GLU A 74 1.47 -7.38 21.15
N LYS A 75 2.35 -6.36 21.27
CA LYS A 75 3.47 -6.38 22.22
C LYS A 75 3.11 -5.97 23.65
N LYS A 76 1.90 -5.45 23.88
CA LYS A 76 1.46 -4.95 25.19
C LYS A 76 0.55 -5.94 25.94
N GLN A 77 0.38 -7.15 25.39
CA GLN A 77 -0.44 -8.22 25.97
C GLN A 77 0.42 -9.42 26.37
#